data_AF-A0A7K2QIM4-F1
#
_entry.id   AF-A0A7K2QIM4-F1
#
_cell.length_a   1.000
_cell.length_b   1.000
_cell.length_c   1.000
_cell.angle_alpha   90.00
_cell.angle_beta   90.00
_cell.angle_gamma   90.00
#
_symmetry.space_group_name_H-M   'P 1'
#
loop_
_entity.id
_entity.type
_entity.pdbx_description
1 polymer ?
#
loop_
_entity_poly.entity_id
_entity_poly.type
_entity_poly.pdbx_seq_one_letter_code
_entity_poly.pdbx_strand_id
1 'polypeptide(L)' 'ATEMTAQTAARVGMGFEEFQAAAATQIPVQRVGRPDDIANAIAFFTGEAAGFVSGQVMYVAGGPLN' A
#
# COMPACT_ATOMS: atom_id res chain seq x y z
N ALA A 1 -4.88 -6.92 1.45
CA ALA A 1 -4.82 -7.01 -0.02
C ALA A 1 -6.21 -6.87 -0.60
N THR A 2 -6.32 -6.53 -1.88
CA THR A 2 -7.60 -6.24 -2.55
C THR A 2 -7.87 -7.23 -3.68
N GLU A 3 -9.07 -7.17 -4.26
CA GLU A 3 -9.43 -7.96 -5.45
C GLU A 3 -8.49 -7.67 -6.64
N MET A 4 -8.07 -6.42 -6.81
CA MET A 4 -7.05 -6.05 -7.80
C MET A 4 -5.75 -6.84 -7.60
N THR A 5 -5.30 -7.03 -6.35
CA THR A 5 -4.11 -7.83 -6.05
C THR A 5 -4.29 -9.30 -6.50
N ALA A 6 -5.48 -9.87 -6.30
CA ALA A 6 -5.79 -11.24 -6.74
C ALA A 6 -5.84 -11.36 -8.27
N GLN A 7 -6.40 -10.37 -8.96
CA GLN A 7 -6.40 -10.33 -10.43
C GLN A 7 -4.99 -10.21 -11.01
N THR A 8 -4.10 -9.44 -10.38
CA THR A 8 -2.69 -9.35 -10.79
C THR A 8 -1.97 -10.69 -10.60
N ALA A 9 -2.17 -11.37 -9.47
CA ALA A 9 -1.61 -12.70 -9.22
C ALA A 9 -2.00 -13.69 -10.34
N ALA A 10 -3.29 -13.71 -10.72
CA ALA A 10 -3.78 -14.55 -11.81
C ALA A 10 -3.14 -14.21 -13.17
N ARG A 11 -2.93 -12.92 -13.48
CA ARG A 11 -2.28 -12.48 -14.73
C ARG A 11 -0.83 -12.95 -14.85
N VAL A 12 -0.12 -13.05 -13.73
CA VAL A 12 1.29 -13.50 -13.71
C VAL A 12 1.42 -15.00 -13.45
N GLY A 13 0.31 -15.75 -13.38
CA GLY A 13 0.32 -17.20 -13.20
C GLY A 13 0.71 -17.66 -11.80
N MET A 14 0.58 -16.81 -10.78
CA MET A 14 0.92 -17.12 -9.39
C MET A 14 -0.32 -17.29 -8.51
N GLY A 15 -0.22 -18.12 -7.46
CA GLY A 15 -1.24 -18.18 -6.43
C GLY A 15 -1.35 -16.87 -5.65
N PHE A 16 -2.53 -16.54 -5.12
CA PHE A 16 -2.75 -15.26 -4.44
C PHE A 16 -1.88 -15.05 -3.18
N GLU A 17 -1.70 -16.10 -2.38
CA GLU A 17 -0.85 -16.04 -1.19
C GLU A 17 0.64 -16.01 -1.56
N GLU A 18 1.03 -16.83 -2.53
CA GLU A 18 2.40 -16.87 -3.06
C GLU A 18 2.81 -15.51 -3.65
N PHE A 19 1.92 -14.89 -4.42
CA PHE A 19 2.13 -13.56 -4.99
C PHE A 19 2.31 -12.50 -3.89
N GLN A 20 1.50 -12.56 -2.83
CA GLN A 20 1.64 -11.63 -1.70
C GLN A 20 2.95 -11.85 -0.93
N ALA A 21 3.35 -13.11 -0.70
CA ALA A 21 4.60 -13.44 -0.05
C ALA A 21 5.81 -12.95 -0.88
N ALA A 22 5.80 -13.21 -2.19
CA ALA A 22 6.82 -12.74 -3.11
C ALA A 22 6.92 -11.20 -3.12
N ALA A 23 5.78 -10.51 -3.25
CA ALA A 23 5.75 -9.05 -3.20
C ALA A 23 6.27 -8.50 -1.86
N ALA A 24 5.94 -9.13 -0.73
CA ALA A 24 6.40 -8.72 0.58
C ALA A 24 7.94 -8.72 0.70
N THR A 25 8.64 -9.63 0.01
CA THR A 25 10.11 -9.66 0.02
C THR A 25 10.75 -8.41 -0.59
N GLN A 26 10.05 -7.74 -1.51
CA GLN A 26 10.51 -6.52 -2.18
C GLN A 26 10.06 -5.24 -1.47
N ILE A 27 9.25 -5.37 -0.42
CA ILE A 27 8.74 -4.25 0.37
C ILE A 27 9.48 -4.25 1.73
N PRO A 28 10.22 -3.20 2.10
CA PRO A 28 10.93 -3.09 3.38
C PRO A 28 10.08 -3.31 4.63
N VAL A 29 8.80 -2.89 4.63
CA VAL A 29 7.87 -3.23 5.75
C VAL A 29 7.37 -4.68 5.74
N GLN A 30 7.86 -5.51 4.81
CA GLN A 30 7.65 -6.96 4.71
C GLN A 30 6.19 -7.40 4.66
N ARG A 31 5.33 -6.57 4.04
CA ARG A 31 3.93 -6.93 3.77
C ARG A 31 3.35 -6.15 2.60
N VAL A 32 2.34 -6.72 1.96
CA VAL A 32 1.52 -6.02 0.98
C VAL A 32 0.63 -4.99 1.68
N GLY A 33 0.43 -3.85 1.03
CA GLY A 33 -0.47 -2.79 1.48
C GLY A 33 -1.92 -3.27 1.64
N ARG A 34 -2.62 -2.63 2.57
CA ARG A 34 -4.04 -2.83 2.84
C ARG A 34 -4.78 -1.52 2.63
N PRO A 35 -6.09 -1.56 2.29
CA PRO A 35 -6.90 -0.35 2.18
C PRO A 35 -6.78 0.58 3.40
N ASP A 36 -6.71 -0.01 4.60
CA ASP A 36 -6.57 0.74 5.86
C ASP A 36 -5.29 1.59 5.92
N ASP A 37 -4.20 1.18 5.26
CA ASP A 37 -2.97 1.99 5.21
C ASP A 37 -3.22 3.31 4.50
N ILE A 38 -4.02 3.29 3.44
CA ILE A 38 -4.42 4.49 2.69
C ILE A 38 -5.43 5.30 3.50
N ALA A 39 -6.43 4.64 4.11
CA ALA A 39 -7.43 5.31 4.93
C ALA A 39 -6.81 6.07 6.10
N ASN A 40 -5.79 5.51 6.75
CA ASN A 40 -5.07 6.17 7.83
C ASN A 40 -4.27 7.38 7.35
N ALA A 41 -3.63 7.31 6.17
CA ALA A 41 -2.95 8.46 5.57
C ALA A 41 -3.92 9.58 5.18
N ILE A 42 -5.12 9.23 4.69
CA ILE A 42 -6.20 10.19 4.45
C ILE A 42 -6.61 10.84 5.78
N ALA A 43 -6.86 10.03 6.82
CA ALA A 43 -7.27 10.52 8.13
C ALA A 43 -6.25 11.52 8.73
N PHE A 44 -4.95 11.28 8.51
CA PHE A 44 -3.89 12.23 8.86
C PHE A 44 -4.07 13.59 8.16
N PHE A 45 -4.27 13.60 6.84
CA PHE A 45 -4.45 14.85 6.09
C PHE A 45 -5.78 15.57 6.37
N THR A 46 -6.83 14.82 6.69
CA THR A 46 -8.16 15.40 6.96
C THR A 46 -8.35 15.81 8.42
N GLY A 47 -7.41 15.49 9.31
CA GLY A 47 -7.49 15.86 10.72
C GLY A 47 -7.33 17.37 10.94
N GLU A 48 -7.98 17.91 11.97
CA GLU A 48 -7.95 19.35 12.29
C GLU A 48 -6.53 19.89 12.47
N ALA A 49 -5.63 19.08 13.03
CA ALA A 49 -4.23 19.45 13.23
C ALA A 49 -3.45 19.65 11.92
N ALA A 50 -3.95 19.15 10.79
CA ALA A 50 -3.33 19.32 9.47
C ALA A 50 -3.72 20.63 8.78
N GLY A 51 -4.42 21.56 9.45
CA GLY A 51 -4.98 22.78 8.83
C GLY A 51 -3.97 23.74 8.16
N PHE A 52 -2.66 23.55 8.38
CA PHE A 52 -1.59 24.33 7.71
C PHE A 52 -0.81 23.52 6.67
N VAL A 53 -1.24 22.28 6.36
CA VAL A 53 -0.61 21.40 5.38
C VAL A 53 -1.40 21.48 4.07
N SER A 54 -0.75 21.90 2.98
CA SER A 54 -1.35 21.96 1.65
C SER A 54 -0.32 21.66 0.56
N GLY A 55 -0.79 21.16 -0.59
CA GLY A 55 0.05 20.85 -1.77
C GLY A 55 1.03 19.70 -1.59
N GLN A 56 0.90 18.89 -0.53
CA GLN A 56 1.81 17.79 -0.23
C GLN A 56 1.38 16.49 -0.90
N VAL A 57 2.36 15.66 -1.29
CA VAL A 57 2.16 14.30 -1.78
C VAL A 57 2.79 13.33 -0.80
N MET A 58 1.99 12.40 -0.27
CA MET A 58 2.47 11.35 0.63
C MET A 58 2.44 10.00 -0.07
N TYR A 59 3.61 9.37 -0.17
CA TYR A 59 3.72 8.01 -0.67
C TYR A 59 3.41 6.99 0.43
N VAL A 60 2.32 6.24 0.26
CA VAL A 60 1.91 5.15 1.17
C VAL A 60 2.27 3.82 0.53
N ALA A 61 3.57 3.50 0.52
CA ALA A 61 4.11 2.39 -0.26
C ALA A 61 4.95 1.38 0.55
N GLY A 62 5.11 1.57 1.86
CA GLY A 62 5.89 0.64 2.69
C GLY A 62 7.42 0.70 2.46
N GLY A 63 7.91 1.78 1.85
CA GLY A 63 9.32 2.05 1.57
C GLY A 63 9.79 1.49 0.22
N PRO A 64 9.56 2.13 -0.92
CA PRO A 64 10.06 1.58 -2.18
C PRO A 64 11.59 1.41 -2.17
N LEU A 65 12.07 0.26 -2.61
CA LEU A 65 13.45 0.09 -3.05
C LEU A 65 13.49 0.64 -4.47
N ASN A 66 14.03 1.87 -4.61
CA ASN A 66 14.21 2.67 -5.84
C ASN A 66 13.06 3.65 -6.17
#